data_AF-Q75D72-F1
#
_entry.id   AF-Q75D72-F1
#
_cell.length_a   1.000
_cell.length_b   1.000
_cell.length_c   1.000
_cell.angle_alpha   90.00
_cell.angle_beta   90.00
_cell.angle_gamma   90.00
#
_symmetry.space_group_name_H-M   'P 1'
#
loop_
_entity.id
_entity.type
_entity.pdbx_description
1 polymer ?
#
loop_
_entity_poly.entity_id
_entity_poly.type
_entity_poly.pdbx_seq_one_letter_code
_entity_poly.pdbx_strand_id
1 'polypeptide(L)'
;MARYPIAQTSNILNAARLVHLAQLPAAMRSGPQMDNIWYLVAAAAFNTCNEPREIPLLYHFALLRHTSGAVDDPSDEEVARKVVKLFDRDEGSRRATFNQWYRTPTAGQRQITQRFRETLLKSVALSGLPRAINSLHVLAQETPESLLPEHGAVKLDERNNGQLFAHAARNNGMDHEALVARGLEHWCHIYGKVSERVANNLNASYPDLWYHAIVNVYAPLLSHSGPLDARETSLVIIANLVPQDVNAQLWGHLRGAQNIGCEAEAIECSRQLSIEVSRMCGVRWKGAVAKL
;
A
#
# COMPACT_ATOMS: atom_id res chain seq x y z
N MET A 1 -3.04 -24.72 0.53
CA MET A 1 -3.75 -23.44 0.27
C MET A 1 -5.10 -23.49 0.96
N ALA A 2 -5.52 -22.40 1.59
CA ALA A 2 -6.36 -22.39 2.78
C ALA A 2 -7.63 -23.27 2.66
N ARG A 3 -7.75 -24.25 3.57
CA ARG A 3 -9.02 -24.97 3.84
C ARG A 3 -10.12 -24.03 4.35
N TYR A 4 -9.77 -22.79 4.68
CA TYR A 4 -10.67 -21.74 5.13
C TYR A 4 -10.77 -20.64 4.07
N PRO A 5 -11.95 -20.39 3.49
CA PRO A 5 -12.13 -19.28 2.57
C PRO A 5 -11.95 -17.95 3.32
N ILE A 6 -11.33 -16.97 2.66
CA ILE A 6 -11.42 -15.57 3.09
C ILE A 6 -12.91 -15.24 3.13
N ALA A 7 -13.41 -14.79 4.30
CA ALA A 7 -14.83 -14.58 4.57
C ALA A 7 -15.55 -13.91 3.39
N GLN A 8 -16.74 -14.40 3.06
CA GLN A 8 -17.55 -13.83 2.00
C GLN A 8 -18.22 -12.53 2.49
N THR A 9 -17.99 -11.47 1.71
CA THR A 9 -18.66 -10.16 1.64
C THR A 9 -18.18 -9.05 2.58
N SER A 10 -17.85 -7.90 1.97
CA SER A 10 -18.81 -6.81 1.74
C SER A 10 -18.60 -6.26 0.32
N ASN A 11 -19.65 -5.74 -0.35
CA ASN A 11 -19.51 -4.92 -1.55
C ASN A 11 -19.29 -3.47 -1.09
N ILE A 12 -18.12 -3.20 -0.53
CA ILE A 12 -17.81 -1.87 0.00
C ILE A 12 -17.62 -0.92 -1.16
N LEU A 13 -16.74 -1.21 -2.10
CA LEU A 13 -16.61 -0.37 -3.27
C LEU A 13 -17.75 -0.63 -4.25
N ASN A 14 -18.30 0.48 -4.74
CA ASN A 14 -19.19 0.54 -5.88
C ASN A 14 -18.70 1.67 -6.80
N ALA A 15 -19.35 1.87 -7.94
CA ALA A 15 -18.89 2.86 -8.91
C ALA A 15 -18.80 4.28 -8.31
N ALA A 16 -19.79 4.69 -7.51
CA ALA A 16 -19.80 6.00 -6.87
C ALA A 16 -18.67 6.15 -5.84
N ARG A 17 -18.39 5.12 -5.03
CA ARG A 17 -17.30 5.15 -4.05
C ARG A 17 -15.92 5.18 -4.71
N LEU A 18 -15.73 4.44 -5.80
CA LEU A 18 -14.49 4.51 -6.59
C LEU A 18 -14.23 5.92 -7.13
N VAL A 19 -15.23 6.52 -7.78
CA VAL A 19 -15.17 7.88 -8.30
C VAL A 19 -14.91 8.88 -7.18
N HIS A 20 -15.61 8.74 -6.05
CA HIS A 20 -15.42 9.61 -4.88
C HIS A 20 -13.97 9.57 -4.37
N LEU A 21 -13.38 8.38 -4.19
CA LEU A 21 -11.99 8.26 -3.75
C LEU A 21 -11.00 8.86 -4.77
N ALA A 22 -11.27 8.71 -6.07
CA ALA A 22 -10.43 9.24 -7.15
C ALA A 22 -10.48 10.77 -7.27
N GLN A 23 -11.62 11.38 -6.93
CA GLN A 23 -11.85 12.83 -7.01
C GLN A 23 -11.46 13.57 -5.72
N LEU A 24 -11.32 12.87 -4.60
CA LEU A 24 -11.02 13.49 -3.30
C LEU A 24 -9.72 14.33 -3.30
N PRO A 25 -8.60 13.90 -3.92
CA PRO A 25 -7.41 14.74 -4.05
C PRO A 25 -7.66 16.09 -4.73
N ALA A 26 -8.40 16.09 -5.84
CA ALA A 26 -8.74 17.31 -6.57
C ALA A 26 -9.67 18.22 -5.76
N ALA A 27 -10.68 17.63 -5.11
CA ALA A 27 -11.60 18.35 -4.23
C ALA A 27 -10.89 19.02 -3.04
N MET A 28 -9.82 18.39 -2.55
CA MET A 28 -8.99 18.89 -1.45
C MET A 28 -7.81 19.77 -1.90
N ARG A 29 -7.62 19.98 -3.21
CA ARG A 29 -6.49 20.73 -3.80
C ARG A 29 -5.12 20.21 -3.33
N SER A 30 -4.97 18.89 -3.26
CA SER A 30 -3.85 18.22 -2.58
C SER A 30 -2.54 18.10 -3.36
N GLY A 31 -2.38 18.91 -4.40
CA GLY A 31 -1.21 18.91 -5.26
C GLY A 31 -1.05 17.64 -6.12
N PRO A 32 -0.10 17.65 -7.06
CA PRO A 32 0.12 16.55 -8.00
C PRO A 32 0.68 15.28 -7.33
N GLN A 33 1.20 15.39 -6.09
CA GLN A 33 1.69 14.25 -5.33
C GLN A 33 0.58 13.20 -5.12
N MET A 34 -0.66 13.64 -4.90
CA MET A 34 -1.78 12.75 -4.63
C MET A 34 -2.36 12.07 -5.87
N ASP A 35 -2.21 12.67 -7.06
CA ASP A 35 -2.77 12.15 -8.33
C ASP A 35 -2.32 10.73 -8.64
N ASN A 36 -1.10 10.39 -8.24
CA ASN A 36 -0.46 9.11 -8.53
C ASN A 36 -0.37 8.16 -7.33
N ILE A 37 -0.95 8.47 -6.18
CA ILE A 37 -0.83 7.63 -4.97
C ILE A 37 -2.13 7.40 -4.20
N TRP A 38 -3.20 8.17 -4.46
CA TRP A 38 -4.47 8.06 -3.73
C TRP A 38 -5.02 6.62 -3.67
N TYR A 39 -4.85 5.84 -4.74
CA TYR A 39 -5.29 4.44 -4.80
C TYR A 39 -4.44 3.51 -3.92
N LEU A 40 -3.16 3.84 -3.70
CA LEU A 40 -2.29 3.10 -2.78
C LEU A 40 -2.61 3.44 -1.33
N VAL A 41 -2.91 4.70 -1.04
CA VAL A 41 -3.42 5.14 0.27
C VAL A 41 -4.71 4.38 0.61
N ALA A 42 -5.67 4.35 -0.33
CA ALA A 42 -6.91 3.60 -0.14
C ALA A 42 -6.67 2.09 0.01
N ALA A 43 -5.78 1.49 -0.80
CA ALA A 43 -5.42 0.07 -0.70
C ALA A 43 -4.80 -0.28 0.66
N ALA A 44 -3.92 0.57 1.18
CA ALA A 44 -3.33 0.41 2.51
C ALA A 44 -4.38 0.46 3.63
N ALA A 45 -5.35 1.38 3.52
CA ALA A 45 -6.46 1.48 4.46
C ALA A 45 -7.39 0.25 4.39
N PHE A 46 -7.78 -0.21 3.19
CA PHE A 46 -8.56 -1.45 3.01
C PHE A 46 -7.83 -2.68 3.56
N ASN A 47 -6.54 -2.81 3.27
CA ASN A 47 -5.71 -3.87 3.84
C ASN A 47 -5.72 -3.83 5.37
N THR A 48 -5.54 -2.64 5.95
CA THR A 48 -5.54 -2.46 7.41
C THR A 48 -6.93 -2.72 8.00
N CYS A 49 -8.02 -2.47 7.27
CA CYS A 49 -9.38 -2.85 7.69
C CYS A 49 -9.67 -4.35 7.52
N ASN A 50 -8.74 -5.13 6.96
CA ASN A 50 -8.92 -6.54 6.58
C ASN A 50 -10.03 -6.74 5.54
N GLU A 51 -10.03 -5.88 4.51
CA GLU A 51 -10.94 -5.94 3.35
C GLU A 51 -10.16 -6.29 2.05
N PRO A 52 -9.52 -7.47 1.97
CA PRO A 52 -8.65 -7.84 0.85
C PRO A 52 -9.40 -7.96 -0.48
N ARG A 53 -10.72 -8.20 -0.44
CA ARG A 53 -11.56 -8.35 -1.65
C ARG A 53 -11.84 -7.03 -2.38
N GLU A 54 -11.66 -5.89 -1.72
CA GLU A 54 -11.80 -4.56 -2.33
C GLU A 54 -10.56 -4.17 -3.16
N ILE A 55 -9.42 -4.77 -2.85
CA ILE A 55 -8.12 -4.44 -3.46
C ILE A 55 -8.13 -4.65 -4.98
N PRO A 56 -8.60 -5.79 -5.55
CA PRO A 56 -8.61 -5.96 -6.99
C PRO A 56 -9.50 -4.97 -7.74
N LEU A 57 -10.66 -4.61 -7.18
CA LEU A 57 -11.57 -3.64 -7.81
C LEU A 57 -10.89 -2.27 -7.92
N LEU A 58 -10.29 -1.81 -6.82
CA LEU A 58 -9.53 -0.56 -6.78
C LEU A 58 -8.30 -0.61 -7.71
N TYR A 59 -7.60 -1.74 -7.76
CA TYR A 59 -6.45 -1.97 -8.64
C TYR A 59 -6.82 -1.86 -10.12
N HIS A 60 -7.85 -2.58 -10.58
CA HIS A 60 -8.29 -2.53 -11.98
C HIS A 60 -8.88 -1.17 -12.36
N PHE A 61 -9.55 -0.50 -11.42
CA PHE A 61 -9.96 0.89 -11.61
C PHE A 61 -8.75 1.81 -11.83
N ALA A 62 -7.72 1.73 -10.98
CA ALA A 62 -6.50 2.52 -11.13
C ALA A 62 -5.76 2.22 -12.45
N LEU A 63 -5.69 0.95 -12.88
CA LEU A 63 -5.06 0.57 -14.15
C LEU A 63 -5.76 1.10 -15.39
N LEU A 64 -7.10 1.12 -15.40
CA LEU A 64 -7.87 1.65 -16.53
C LEU A 64 -7.92 3.17 -16.53
N ARG A 65 -7.98 3.78 -15.34
CA ARG A 65 -7.91 5.23 -15.16
C ARG A 65 -6.52 5.77 -15.49
N HIS A 66 -5.49 4.94 -15.48
CA HIS A 66 -4.19 5.31 -16.02
C HIS A 66 -4.30 5.42 -17.54
N THR A 67 -4.66 6.61 -18.00
CA THR A 67 -5.00 6.86 -19.39
C THR A 67 -3.79 7.18 -20.24
N SER A 68 -4.00 7.20 -21.57
CA SER A 68 -2.95 7.52 -22.55
C SER A 68 -2.77 9.03 -22.75
N GLY A 69 -3.68 9.85 -22.17
CA GLY A 69 -3.77 11.29 -22.42
C GLY A 69 -4.53 11.63 -23.71
N ALA A 70 -5.37 10.73 -24.21
CA ALA A 70 -6.15 10.93 -25.44
C ALA A 70 -7.47 11.66 -25.15
N VAL A 71 -7.96 12.43 -26.13
CA VAL A 71 -9.23 13.18 -26.04
C VAL A 71 -10.43 12.26 -25.81
N ASP A 72 -10.34 11.01 -26.26
CA ASP A 72 -11.38 9.97 -26.14
C ASP A 72 -11.19 9.05 -24.91
N ASP A 73 -10.35 9.45 -23.95
CA ASP A 73 -10.17 8.68 -22.71
C ASP A 73 -11.49 8.62 -21.91
N PRO A 74 -11.90 7.44 -21.41
CA PRO A 74 -13.17 7.29 -20.70
C PRO A 74 -13.17 8.07 -19.38
N SER A 75 -14.34 8.60 -19.01
CA SER A 75 -14.54 9.27 -17.72
C SER A 75 -14.34 8.31 -16.54
N ASP A 76 -13.99 8.86 -15.37
CA ASP A 76 -13.87 8.06 -14.12
C ASP A 76 -15.16 7.25 -13.83
N GLU A 77 -16.34 7.79 -14.16
CA GLU A 77 -17.62 7.11 -13.99
C GLU A 77 -17.82 5.92 -14.95
N GLU A 78 -17.37 6.05 -16.19
CA GLU A 78 -17.41 4.96 -17.17
C GLU A 78 -16.44 3.85 -16.77
N VAL A 79 -15.21 4.22 -16.40
CA VAL A 79 -14.21 3.28 -15.91
C VAL A 79 -14.73 2.54 -14.68
N ALA A 80 -15.27 3.25 -13.69
CA ALA A 80 -15.79 2.66 -12.45
C ALA A 80 -16.94 1.68 -12.72
N ARG A 81 -17.92 2.08 -13.55
CA ARG A 81 -19.04 1.19 -13.94
C ARG A 81 -18.56 -0.04 -14.68
N LYS A 82 -17.57 0.12 -15.57
CA LYS A 82 -17.00 -0.98 -16.36
C LYS A 82 -16.32 -2.02 -15.46
N VAL A 83 -15.52 -1.57 -14.50
CA VAL A 83 -14.81 -2.46 -13.56
C VAL A 83 -15.80 -3.16 -12.63
N VAL A 84 -16.72 -2.43 -12.00
CA VAL A 84 -17.75 -3.04 -11.12
C VAL A 84 -18.54 -4.11 -11.84
N LYS A 85 -19.02 -3.83 -13.06
CA LYS A 85 -19.76 -4.80 -13.88
C LYS A 85 -18.97 -6.05 -14.24
N LEU A 86 -17.63 -5.97 -14.30
CA LEU A 86 -16.80 -7.16 -14.49
C LEU A 86 -16.69 -8.02 -13.23
N PHE A 87 -16.70 -7.40 -12.06
CA PHE A 87 -16.67 -8.12 -10.79
C PHE A 87 -18.00 -8.83 -10.47
N ASP A 88 -19.09 -8.45 -11.13
CA ASP A 88 -20.36 -9.20 -11.11
C ASP A 88 -20.31 -10.51 -11.93
N ARG A 89 -19.30 -10.69 -12.80
CA ARG A 89 -19.13 -11.92 -13.60
C ARG A 89 -18.39 -13.00 -12.82
N ASP A 90 -18.48 -14.23 -13.32
CA ASP A 90 -17.64 -15.32 -12.82
C ASP A 90 -16.14 -15.02 -13.00
N GLU A 91 -15.33 -15.61 -12.13
CA GLU A 91 -13.89 -15.37 -12.08
C GLU A 91 -13.19 -15.68 -13.42
N GLY A 92 -13.58 -16.76 -14.11
CA GLY A 92 -12.98 -17.17 -15.37
C GLY A 92 -13.21 -16.15 -16.48
N SER A 93 -14.46 -15.72 -16.67
CA SER A 93 -14.84 -14.70 -17.66
C SER A 93 -14.19 -13.34 -17.36
N ARG A 94 -14.19 -12.95 -16.09
CA ARG A 94 -13.55 -11.70 -15.65
C ARG A 94 -12.05 -11.72 -15.95
N ARG A 95 -11.34 -12.78 -15.54
CA ARG A 95 -9.89 -12.91 -15.76
C ARG A 95 -9.52 -12.96 -17.24
N ALA A 96 -10.30 -13.67 -18.06
CA ALA A 96 -10.09 -13.68 -19.51
C ALA A 96 -10.19 -12.27 -20.11
N THR A 97 -11.14 -11.46 -19.63
CA THR A 97 -11.29 -10.06 -20.06
C THR A 97 -10.09 -9.21 -19.65
N PHE A 98 -9.62 -9.32 -18.41
CA PHE A 98 -8.44 -8.58 -17.96
C PHE A 98 -7.17 -8.99 -18.72
N ASN A 99 -6.95 -10.29 -18.92
CA ASN A 99 -5.83 -10.78 -19.74
C ASN A 99 -5.87 -10.22 -21.17
N GLN A 100 -7.07 -10.07 -21.75
CA GLN A 100 -7.21 -9.44 -23.06
C GLN A 100 -6.86 -7.95 -23.03
N TRP A 101 -7.37 -7.19 -22.05
CA TRP A 101 -7.13 -5.75 -21.95
C TRP A 101 -5.67 -5.41 -21.70
N TYR A 102 -5.01 -6.21 -20.86
CA TYR A 102 -3.62 -5.96 -20.46
C TYR A 102 -2.64 -6.88 -21.20
N ARG A 103 -3.00 -7.42 -22.38
CA ARG A 103 -2.09 -8.28 -23.16
C ARG A 103 -0.73 -7.63 -23.40
N THR A 104 -0.72 -6.32 -23.64
CA THR A 104 0.48 -5.51 -23.80
C THR A 104 0.40 -4.31 -22.85
N PRO A 105 0.77 -4.46 -21.56
CA PRO A 105 0.57 -3.41 -20.59
C PRO A 105 1.53 -2.24 -20.84
N THR A 106 1.11 -1.02 -20.49
CA THR A 106 1.97 0.17 -20.56
C THR A 106 3.01 0.19 -19.42
N ALA A 107 4.00 1.09 -19.52
CA ALA A 107 4.98 1.28 -18.44
C ALA A 107 4.30 1.72 -17.12
N GLY A 108 3.33 2.63 -17.18
CA GLY A 108 2.61 3.07 -15.98
C GLY A 108 1.71 1.99 -15.39
N GLN A 109 1.08 1.14 -16.21
CA GLN A 109 0.34 -0.03 -15.71
C GLN A 109 1.25 -1.03 -14.97
N ARG A 110 2.47 -1.26 -15.49
CA ARG A 110 3.50 -2.05 -14.78
C ARG A 110 3.89 -1.40 -13.46
N GLN A 111 4.13 -0.09 -13.44
CA GLN A 111 4.47 0.65 -12.22
C GLN A 111 3.34 0.60 -11.19
N ILE A 112 2.10 0.89 -11.56
CA ILE A 112 0.92 0.78 -10.67
C ILE A 112 0.89 -0.60 -10.02
N THR A 113 1.04 -1.66 -10.83
CA THR A 113 1.03 -3.05 -10.33
C THR A 113 2.14 -3.32 -9.32
N GLN A 114 3.38 -2.91 -9.61
CA GLN A 114 4.50 -3.06 -8.69
C GLN A 114 4.27 -2.28 -7.38
N ARG A 115 3.70 -1.09 -7.49
CA ARG A 115 3.42 -0.20 -6.36
C ARG A 115 2.32 -0.75 -5.46
N PHE A 116 1.25 -1.33 -5.99
CA PHE A 116 0.25 -2.05 -5.19
C PHE A 116 0.88 -3.17 -4.35
N ARG A 117 1.76 -3.97 -4.96
CA ARG A 117 2.45 -5.05 -4.23
C ARG A 117 3.33 -4.50 -3.10
N GLU A 118 4.10 -3.45 -3.40
CA GLU A 118 4.99 -2.83 -2.41
C GLU A 118 4.20 -2.14 -1.29
N THR A 119 3.09 -1.47 -1.58
CA THR A 119 2.18 -0.90 -0.58
C THR A 119 1.68 -1.96 0.39
N LEU A 120 1.14 -3.06 -0.13
CA LEU A 120 0.60 -4.15 0.69
C LEU A 120 1.70 -4.87 1.50
N LEU A 121 2.90 -5.00 0.95
CA LEU A 121 4.04 -5.55 1.68
C LEU A 121 4.52 -4.61 2.78
N LYS A 122 4.65 -3.30 2.53
CA LYS A 122 5.02 -2.30 3.55
C LYS A 122 3.98 -2.21 4.67
N SER A 123 2.71 -2.45 4.37
CA SER A 123 1.63 -2.53 5.37
C SER A 123 1.86 -3.60 6.45
N VAL A 124 2.73 -4.60 6.23
CA VAL A 124 3.10 -5.60 7.26
C VAL A 124 3.63 -4.94 8.53
N ALA A 125 4.36 -3.83 8.40
CA ALA A 125 4.99 -3.11 9.51
C ALA A 125 3.98 -2.66 10.58
N LEU A 126 2.72 -2.43 10.19
CA LEU A 126 1.72 -1.77 11.03
C LEU A 126 0.42 -2.54 11.15
N SER A 127 0.02 -3.27 10.11
CA SER A 127 -1.25 -4.02 10.07
C SER A 127 -1.09 -5.53 10.24
N GLY A 128 0.17 -6.00 10.29
CA GLY A 128 0.55 -7.39 10.46
C GLY A 128 0.60 -8.21 9.17
N LEU A 129 1.39 -9.27 9.18
CA LEU A 129 1.58 -10.17 8.04
C LEU A 129 0.30 -10.86 7.55
N PRO A 130 -0.65 -11.30 8.40
CA PRO A 130 -1.86 -11.97 7.93
C PRO A 130 -2.71 -11.13 6.96
N ARG A 131 -2.89 -9.83 7.23
CA ARG A 131 -3.69 -8.94 6.37
C ARG A 131 -3.00 -8.75 5.01
N ALA A 132 -1.69 -8.51 5.03
CA ALA A 132 -0.89 -8.38 3.82
C ALA A 132 -0.89 -9.67 2.97
N ILE A 133 -0.79 -10.85 3.60
CA ILE A 133 -0.89 -12.15 2.91
C ILE A 133 -2.24 -12.25 2.20
N ASN A 134 -3.35 -11.97 2.90
CA ASN A 134 -4.68 -12.04 2.31
C ASN A 134 -4.82 -11.10 1.11
N SER A 135 -4.41 -9.84 1.27
CA SER A 135 -4.51 -8.81 0.22
C SER A 135 -3.61 -9.12 -0.98
N LEU A 136 -2.36 -9.52 -0.76
CA LEU A 136 -1.43 -9.89 -1.84
C LEU A 136 -1.88 -11.15 -2.57
N HIS A 137 -2.45 -12.12 -1.86
CA HIS A 137 -2.98 -13.34 -2.47
C HIS A 137 -4.16 -13.03 -3.37
N VAL A 138 -5.15 -12.27 -2.88
CA VAL A 138 -6.31 -11.87 -3.66
C VAL A 138 -5.92 -10.97 -4.84
N LEU A 139 -4.98 -10.04 -4.66
CA LEU A 139 -4.44 -9.23 -5.75
C LEU A 139 -3.77 -10.11 -6.82
N ALA A 140 -2.98 -11.11 -6.43
CA ALA A 140 -2.29 -12.00 -7.37
C ALA A 140 -3.27 -12.84 -8.21
N GLN A 141 -4.39 -13.30 -7.62
CA GLN A 141 -5.43 -14.05 -8.33
C GLN A 141 -6.09 -13.23 -9.45
N GLU A 142 -6.25 -11.93 -9.22
CA GLU A 142 -6.90 -10.99 -10.14
C GLU A 142 -5.91 -10.22 -11.03
N THR A 143 -4.60 -10.41 -10.85
CA THR A 143 -3.58 -9.76 -11.68
C THR A 143 -3.52 -10.44 -13.05
N PRO A 144 -3.52 -9.70 -14.16
CA PRO A 144 -3.32 -10.25 -15.50
C PRO A 144 -1.97 -10.96 -15.65
N GLU A 145 -1.91 -12.01 -16.47
CA GLU A 145 -0.70 -12.83 -16.64
C GLU A 145 0.53 -12.02 -17.06
N SER A 146 0.34 -11.07 -17.97
CA SER A 146 1.38 -10.13 -18.46
C SER A 146 1.91 -9.16 -17.41
N LEU A 147 1.26 -9.07 -16.24
CA LEU A 147 1.59 -8.18 -15.13
C LEU A 147 2.01 -8.95 -13.87
N LEU A 148 1.92 -10.28 -13.85
CA LEU A 148 2.40 -11.11 -12.75
C LEU A 148 3.92 -10.94 -12.54
N PRO A 149 4.41 -10.99 -11.30
CA PRO A 149 5.84 -10.96 -11.06
C PRO A 149 6.45 -12.29 -11.48
N GLU A 150 7.71 -12.27 -11.90
CA GLU A 150 8.49 -13.50 -12.03
C GLU A 150 8.60 -14.21 -10.68
N HIS A 151 8.41 -15.52 -10.68
CA HIS A 151 8.57 -16.33 -9.47
C HIS A 151 9.08 -17.74 -9.81
N GLY A 152 9.86 -18.30 -8.89
CA GLY A 152 10.31 -19.69 -8.92
C GLY A 152 9.60 -20.54 -7.88
N ALA A 153 9.80 -21.86 -7.94
CA ALA A 153 9.35 -22.75 -6.87
C ALA A 153 10.24 -22.56 -5.63
N VAL A 154 9.63 -22.40 -4.46
CA VAL A 154 10.34 -22.34 -3.18
C VAL A 154 10.64 -23.75 -2.68
N LYS A 155 11.93 -24.04 -2.49
CA LYS A 155 12.42 -25.32 -1.94
C LYS A 155 12.88 -25.10 -0.50
N LEU A 156 12.22 -25.72 0.47
CA LEU A 156 12.49 -25.49 1.91
C LEU A 156 13.80 -26.13 2.40
N ASP A 157 14.34 -27.06 1.64
CA ASP A 157 15.66 -27.65 1.83
C ASP A 157 16.80 -26.80 1.23
N GLU A 158 16.49 -25.75 0.46
CA GLU A 158 17.48 -24.79 -0.02
C GLU A 158 18.19 -24.11 1.17
N ARG A 159 19.51 -23.97 1.07
CA ARG A 159 20.37 -23.36 2.11
C ARG A 159 21.09 -22.12 1.61
N ASN A 160 21.13 -21.91 0.30
CA ASN A 160 21.64 -20.71 -0.32
C ASN A 160 20.52 -19.65 -0.35
N ASN A 161 20.64 -18.62 0.51
CA ASN A 161 19.70 -17.50 0.54
C ASN A 161 19.53 -16.81 -0.82
N GLY A 162 20.61 -16.71 -1.60
CA GLY A 162 20.58 -16.13 -2.94
C GLY A 162 19.66 -16.90 -3.88
N GLN A 163 19.62 -18.23 -3.78
CA GLN A 163 18.73 -19.08 -4.57
C GLN A 163 17.31 -19.12 -3.98
N LEU A 164 17.19 -19.20 -2.66
CA LEU A 164 15.91 -19.19 -1.96
C LEU A 164 15.09 -17.92 -2.24
N PHE A 165 15.77 -16.79 -2.42
CA PHE A 165 15.16 -15.48 -2.64
C PHE A 165 15.54 -14.85 -4.00
N ALA A 166 15.87 -15.66 -5.02
CA ALA A 166 16.42 -15.18 -6.30
C ALA A 166 15.58 -14.09 -7.00
N HIS A 167 14.26 -14.15 -6.88
CA HIS A 167 13.34 -13.19 -7.51
C HIS A 167 12.91 -12.04 -6.58
N ALA A 168 13.40 -12.00 -5.34
CA ALA A 168 13.05 -10.94 -4.40
C ALA A 168 13.91 -9.69 -4.67
N ALA A 169 13.28 -8.54 -4.91
CA ALA A 169 13.99 -7.27 -5.11
C ALA A 169 14.88 -6.85 -3.91
N ARG A 170 14.63 -7.44 -2.73
CA ARG A 170 15.40 -7.22 -1.50
C ARG A 170 16.64 -8.11 -1.41
N ASN A 171 16.77 -9.14 -2.25
CA ASN A 171 17.96 -9.97 -2.38
C ASN A 171 18.92 -9.35 -3.41
N ASN A 172 19.58 -8.26 -3.01
CA ASN A 172 20.38 -7.42 -3.91
C ASN A 172 21.87 -7.36 -3.52
N GLY A 173 22.33 -8.23 -2.64
CA GLY A 173 23.73 -8.29 -2.18
C GLY A 173 24.13 -7.21 -1.18
N MET A 174 23.20 -6.36 -0.71
CA MET A 174 23.48 -5.40 0.37
C MET A 174 23.86 -6.14 1.66
N ASP A 175 25.01 -5.81 2.23
CA ASP A 175 25.42 -6.36 3.51
C ASP A 175 24.57 -5.82 4.68
N HIS A 176 24.71 -6.46 5.84
CA HIS A 176 23.89 -6.14 7.01
C HIS A 176 24.17 -4.73 7.56
N GLU A 177 25.41 -4.27 7.51
CA GLU A 177 25.80 -2.97 8.06
C GLU A 177 25.23 -1.83 7.21
N ALA A 178 25.37 -1.93 5.88
CA ALA A 178 24.78 -1.02 4.91
C ALA A 178 23.24 -1.01 5.00
N LEU A 179 22.62 -2.18 5.22
CA LEU A 179 21.18 -2.29 5.42
C LEU A 179 20.73 -1.51 6.66
N VAL A 180 21.37 -1.75 7.81
CA VAL A 180 21.06 -1.07 9.08
C VAL A 180 21.31 0.44 8.96
N ALA A 181 22.42 0.86 8.35
CA ALA A 181 22.73 2.27 8.12
C ALA A 181 21.62 2.98 7.33
N ARG A 182 21.14 2.36 6.23
CA ARG A 182 20.00 2.89 5.45
C ARG A 182 18.72 3.00 6.30
N GLY A 183 18.46 2.04 7.17
CA GLY A 183 17.32 2.07 8.08
C GLY A 183 17.40 3.21 9.10
N LEU A 184 18.57 3.43 9.69
CA LEU A 184 18.82 4.52 10.63
C LEU A 184 18.74 5.89 9.94
N GLU A 185 19.26 6.02 8.72
CA GLU A 185 19.10 7.25 7.92
C GLU A 185 17.63 7.55 7.67
N HIS A 186 16.86 6.55 7.22
CA HIS A 186 15.42 6.70 7.02
C HIS A 186 14.67 7.07 8.32
N TRP A 187 15.03 6.43 9.44
CA TRP A 187 14.49 6.75 10.77
C TRP A 187 14.76 8.22 11.15
N CYS A 188 16.00 8.68 10.98
CA CYS A 188 16.41 10.04 11.29
C CYS A 188 15.69 11.07 10.42
N HIS A 189 15.43 10.76 9.14
CA HIS A 189 14.64 11.62 8.27
C HIS A 189 13.18 11.75 8.72
N ILE A 190 12.56 10.66 9.21
CA ILE A 190 11.19 10.69 9.73
C ILE A 190 11.13 11.49 11.04
N TYR A 191 11.94 11.14 12.04
CA TYR A 191 11.78 11.69 13.39
C TYR A 191 12.60 12.96 13.64
N GLY A 192 13.52 13.32 12.74
CA GLY A 192 14.29 14.56 12.80
C GLY A 192 14.96 14.78 14.16
N LYS A 193 14.73 15.94 14.77
CA LYS A 193 15.34 16.32 16.05
C LYS A 193 14.97 15.44 17.24
N VAL A 194 13.89 14.65 17.15
CA VAL A 194 13.45 13.78 18.25
C VAL A 194 13.86 12.31 18.05
N SER A 195 14.60 12.00 16.99
CA SER A 195 14.97 10.63 16.60
C SER A 195 15.62 9.84 17.73
N GLU A 196 16.65 10.41 18.38
CA GLU A 196 17.35 9.75 19.50
C GLU A 196 16.43 9.51 20.69
N ARG A 197 15.57 10.49 21.01
CA ARG A 197 14.62 10.36 22.12
C ARG A 197 13.62 9.23 21.85
N VAL A 198 13.06 9.14 20.64
CA VAL A 198 12.13 8.07 20.29
C VAL A 198 12.84 6.71 20.31
N ALA A 199 14.05 6.61 19.75
CA ALA A 199 14.86 5.40 19.75
C ALA A 199 15.17 4.94 21.18
N ASN A 200 15.64 5.83 22.05
CA ASN A 200 15.95 5.53 23.44
C ASN A 200 14.71 5.12 24.24
N ASN A 201 13.54 5.71 23.97
CA ASN A 201 12.29 5.28 24.59
C ASN A 201 11.89 3.86 24.20
N LEU A 202 12.03 3.49 22.93
CA LEU A 202 11.78 2.12 22.47
C LEU A 202 12.77 1.14 23.11
N ASN A 203 14.06 1.48 23.09
CA ASN A 203 15.12 0.66 23.66
C ASN A 203 14.97 0.46 25.18
N ALA A 204 14.61 1.52 25.91
CA ALA A 204 14.37 1.45 27.35
C ALA A 204 13.12 0.63 27.71
N SER A 205 12.12 0.59 26.80
CA SER A 205 10.93 -0.24 26.98
C SER A 205 11.27 -1.72 26.83
N TYR A 206 12.07 -2.06 25.81
CA TYR A 206 12.64 -3.40 25.58
C TYR A 206 13.70 -3.30 24.47
N PRO A 207 14.98 -3.66 24.69
CA PRO A 207 16.00 -3.55 23.65
C PRO A 207 15.67 -4.30 22.34
N ASP A 208 15.01 -5.46 22.42
CA ASP A 208 14.61 -6.19 21.21
C ASP A 208 13.51 -5.45 20.42
N LEU A 209 12.71 -4.58 21.06
CA LEU A 209 11.76 -3.72 20.34
C LEU A 209 12.51 -2.72 19.45
N TRP A 210 13.56 -2.10 19.96
CA TRP A 210 14.39 -1.20 19.15
C TRP A 210 15.13 -1.96 18.04
N TYR A 211 15.74 -3.10 18.38
CA TYR A 211 16.39 -3.96 17.40
C TYR A 211 15.42 -4.35 16.29
N HIS A 212 14.24 -4.85 16.64
CA HIS A 212 13.24 -5.27 15.66
C HIS A 212 12.75 -4.10 14.81
N ALA A 213 12.48 -2.94 15.42
CA ALA A 213 12.08 -1.73 14.72
C ALA A 213 13.09 -1.37 13.62
N ILE A 214 14.39 -1.32 13.93
CA ILE A 214 15.38 -0.99 12.91
C ILE A 214 15.66 -2.16 11.97
N VAL A 215 16.09 -3.29 12.49
CA VAL A 215 16.69 -4.38 11.72
C VAL A 215 15.65 -5.17 10.92
N ASN A 216 14.40 -5.26 11.38
CA ASN A 216 13.36 -6.03 10.72
C ASN A 216 12.29 -5.18 10.03
N VAL A 217 12.11 -3.91 10.44
CA VAL A 217 11.05 -3.05 9.90
C VAL A 217 11.62 -1.89 9.10
N TYR A 218 12.33 -0.96 9.71
CA TYR A 218 12.77 0.26 9.02
C TYR A 218 13.81 -0.03 7.94
N ALA A 219 14.84 -0.82 8.25
CA ALA A 219 15.96 -1.10 7.35
C ALA A 219 15.61 -1.97 6.11
N PRO A 220 14.93 -3.13 6.25
CA PRO A 220 14.64 -3.98 5.10
C PRO A 220 13.32 -3.65 4.38
N LEU A 221 12.36 -3.05 5.08
CA LEU A 221 11.00 -2.87 4.58
C LEU A 221 10.70 -1.40 4.26
N LEU A 222 10.74 -0.50 5.25
CA LEU A 222 10.27 0.87 5.06
C LEU A 222 11.25 1.73 4.25
N SER A 223 12.56 1.57 4.47
CA SER A 223 13.60 2.33 3.76
C SER A 223 13.87 1.83 2.33
N HIS A 224 13.23 0.76 1.88
CA HIS A 224 13.35 0.31 0.49
C HIS A 224 12.63 1.29 -0.44
N SER A 225 13.39 1.98 -1.31
CA SER A 225 12.89 3.06 -2.18
C SER A 225 12.67 2.63 -3.64
N GLY A 226 12.38 1.35 -3.90
CA GLY A 226 12.16 0.83 -5.25
C GLY A 226 10.83 1.32 -5.85
N PRO A 227 9.71 0.58 -5.68
CA PRO A 227 8.43 1.02 -6.23
C PRO A 227 7.84 2.28 -5.55
N LEU A 228 8.15 2.52 -4.27
CA LEU A 228 7.70 3.69 -3.51
C LEU A 228 8.88 4.44 -2.91
N ASP A 229 8.95 5.74 -3.13
CA ASP A 229 9.94 6.59 -2.46
C ASP A 229 9.61 6.82 -0.97
N ALA A 230 10.45 7.58 -0.25
CA ALA A 230 10.26 7.85 1.17
C ALA A 230 9.01 8.70 1.48
N ARG A 231 8.64 9.64 0.58
CA ARG A 231 7.45 10.49 0.72
C ARG A 231 6.19 9.66 0.54
N GLU A 232 6.16 8.85 -0.53
CA GLU A 232 5.06 7.94 -0.85
C GLU A 232 4.86 6.90 0.25
N THR A 233 5.96 6.34 0.76
CA THR A 233 5.94 5.42 1.90
C THR A 233 5.34 6.08 3.15
N SER A 234 5.69 7.33 3.42
CA SER A 234 5.14 8.07 4.57
C SER A 234 3.62 8.27 4.46
N LEU A 235 3.10 8.57 3.26
CA LEU A 235 1.66 8.70 3.02
C LEU A 235 0.93 7.36 3.18
N VAL A 236 1.52 6.26 2.71
CA VAL A 236 0.99 4.89 2.92
C VAL A 236 1.01 4.51 4.41
N ILE A 237 2.04 4.88 5.16
CA ILE A 237 2.10 4.63 6.61
C ILE A 237 0.96 5.33 7.34
N ILE A 238 0.68 6.60 7.04
CA ILE A 238 -0.48 7.32 7.59
C ILE A 238 -1.76 6.52 7.36
N ALA A 239 -1.94 5.98 6.15
CA ALA A 239 -3.11 5.19 5.80
C ALA A 239 -3.24 3.85 6.54
N ASN A 240 -2.12 3.28 6.98
CA ASN A 240 -2.13 2.09 7.83
C ASN A 240 -2.43 2.42 9.30
N LEU A 241 -2.08 3.61 9.79
CA LEU A 241 -2.26 3.98 11.20
C LEU A 241 -3.68 4.47 11.49
N VAL A 242 -4.28 5.20 10.55
CA VAL A 242 -5.63 5.79 10.72
C VAL A 242 -6.66 4.73 11.16
N PRO A 243 -6.81 3.56 10.52
CA PRO A 243 -7.87 2.61 10.88
C PRO A 243 -7.69 1.93 12.26
N GLN A 244 -6.52 2.08 12.89
CA GLN A 244 -6.14 1.29 14.07
C GLN A 244 -6.32 2.03 15.41
N ASP A 245 -6.72 3.31 15.39
CA ASP A 245 -6.93 4.12 16.61
C ASP A 245 -5.65 4.28 17.47
N VAL A 246 -4.50 4.45 16.81
CA VAL A 246 -3.15 4.57 17.41
C VAL A 246 -2.59 5.99 17.27
N ASN A 247 -3.29 6.97 17.85
CA ASN A 247 -3.00 8.41 17.65
C ASN A 247 -1.57 8.83 18.03
N ALA A 248 -0.94 8.20 19.03
CA ALA A 248 0.43 8.52 19.43
C ALA A 248 1.44 8.22 18.30
N GLN A 249 1.28 7.09 17.62
CA GLN A 249 2.08 6.70 16.47
C GLN A 249 1.70 7.54 15.24
N LEU A 250 0.40 7.74 14.99
CA LEU A 250 -0.09 8.55 13.87
C LEU A 250 0.50 9.96 13.90
N TRP A 251 0.49 10.64 15.06
CA TRP A 251 1.06 11.98 15.20
C TRP A 251 2.55 12.04 14.79
N GLY A 252 3.35 11.07 15.23
CA GLY A 252 4.77 10.98 14.86
C GLY A 252 4.97 10.86 13.35
N HIS A 253 4.16 10.05 12.68
CA HIS A 253 4.26 9.85 11.23
C HIS A 253 3.66 11.00 10.41
N LEU A 254 2.64 11.70 10.92
CA LEU A 254 2.15 12.94 10.31
C LEU A 254 3.26 14.01 10.28
N ARG A 255 3.94 14.21 11.42
CA ARG A 255 5.08 15.15 11.50
C ARG A 255 6.27 14.66 10.68
N GLY A 256 6.52 13.35 10.67
CA GLY A 256 7.61 12.78 9.88
C GLY A 256 7.40 12.89 8.37
N ALA A 257 6.15 12.80 7.89
CA ALA A 257 5.85 13.08 6.50
C ALA A 257 6.18 14.54 6.13
N GLN A 258 5.92 15.52 7.02
CA GLN A 258 6.36 16.90 6.81
C GLN A 258 7.89 17.02 6.77
N ASN A 259 8.60 16.33 7.67
CA ASN A 259 10.07 16.36 7.71
C ASN A 259 10.72 15.80 6.43
N ILE A 260 10.09 14.81 5.79
CA ILE A 260 10.53 14.22 4.51
C ILE A 260 10.05 15.03 3.29
N GLY A 261 9.34 16.14 3.50
CA GLY A 261 8.95 17.07 2.45
C GLY A 261 7.67 16.67 1.70
N CYS A 262 6.76 15.92 2.33
CA CYS A 262 5.40 15.82 1.83
C CYS A 262 4.66 17.15 2.04
N GLU A 263 3.85 17.54 1.05
CA GLU A 263 2.98 18.72 1.14
C GLU A 263 1.93 18.53 2.24
N ALA A 264 1.59 19.59 2.96
CA ALA A 264 0.64 19.51 4.07
C ALA A 264 -0.74 19.04 3.59
N GLU A 265 -1.14 19.47 2.40
CA GLU A 265 -2.37 19.12 1.72
C GLU A 265 -2.38 17.65 1.30
N ALA A 266 -1.24 17.10 0.87
CA ALA A 266 -1.10 15.68 0.55
C ALA A 266 -1.18 14.80 1.81
N ILE A 267 -0.57 15.24 2.91
CA ILE A 267 -0.66 14.56 4.22
C ILE A 267 -2.12 14.52 4.70
N GLU A 268 -2.80 15.67 4.68
CA GLU A 268 -4.20 15.77 5.10
C GLU A 268 -5.12 14.98 4.16
N CYS A 269 -4.85 14.96 2.85
CA CYS A 269 -5.57 14.12 1.90
C CYS A 269 -5.40 12.64 2.18
N SER A 270 -4.17 12.17 2.43
CA SER A 270 -3.91 10.78 2.80
C SER A 270 -4.68 10.41 4.07
N ARG A 271 -4.63 11.29 5.08
CA ARG A 271 -5.39 11.12 6.33
C ARG A 271 -6.90 11.05 6.05
N GLN A 272 -7.44 11.93 5.22
CA GLN A 272 -8.87 12.00 4.94
C GLN A 272 -9.37 10.81 4.10
N LEU A 273 -8.66 10.44 3.03
CA LEU A 273 -8.91 9.22 2.25
C LEU A 273 -8.99 8.00 3.17
N SER A 274 -8.06 7.89 4.11
CA SER A 274 -7.99 6.78 5.04
C SER A 274 -9.15 6.78 6.03
N ILE A 275 -9.63 7.95 6.47
CA ILE A 275 -10.86 8.06 7.28
C ILE A 275 -12.08 7.62 6.48
N GLU A 276 -12.22 8.06 5.22
CA GLU A 276 -13.37 7.69 4.38
C GLU A 276 -13.40 6.17 4.16
N VAL A 277 -12.27 5.56 3.78
CA VAL A 277 -12.17 4.10 3.65
C VAL A 277 -12.49 3.40 4.97
N SER A 278 -11.93 3.87 6.09
CA SER A 278 -12.18 3.29 7.41
C SER A 278 -13.67 3.33 7.79
N ARG A 279 -14.37 4.44 7.50
CA ARG A 279 -15.83 4.56 7.71
C ARG A 279 -16.61 3.59 6.83
N MET A 280 -16.21 3.46 5.56
CA MET A 280 -16.82 2.49 4.65
C MET A 280 -16.66 1.04 5.15
N CYS A 281 -15.56 0.74 5.83
CA CYS A 281 -15.28 -0.55 6.47
C CYS A 281 -15.85 -0.67 7.89
N GLY A 282 -16.62 0.32 8.38
CA GLY A 282 -17.27 0.28 9.69
C GLY A 282 -16.36 0.53 10.90
N VAL A 283 -15.14 1.03 10.71
CA VAL A 283 -14.22 1.39 11.78
C VAL A 283 -14.82 2.50 12.65
N ARG A 284 -14.65 2.37 13.98
CA ARG A 284 -15.02 3.38 14.97
C ARG A 284 -13.83 3.69 15.86
N TRP A 285 -13.46 4.96 15.93
CA TRP A 285 -12.39 5.45 16.80
C TRP A 285 -12.92 5.81 18.19
N LYS A 286 -12.10 5.66 19.22
CA LYS A 286 -12.44 6.09 20.58
C LYS A 286 -12.46 7.61 20.74
N GLY A 287 -11.74 8.32 19.87
CA GLY A 287 -11.67 9.77 19.86
C GLY A 287 -11.44 10.33 18.46
N ALA A 288 -11.14 11.63 18.38
CA ALA A 288 -10.78 12.24 17.10
C ALA A 288 -9.47 11.64 16.57
N VAL A 289 -9.43 11.35 15.27
CA VAL A 289 -8.21 10.92 14.58
C VAL A 289 -7.21 12.08 14.60
N ALA A 290 -5.96 11.82 14.99
CA ALA A 290 -4.93 12.85 15.06
C ALA A 290 -4.74 13.55 13.70
N LYS A 291 -4.52 14.87 13.76
CA LYS A 291 -4.25 15.76 12.62
C LYS A 291 -3.10 16.70 12.98
N LEU A 292 -2.42 17.27 11.99
CA LEU A 292 -1.28 18.19 12.17
C LEU A 292 -1.64 19.55 12.79
#